data_AF-A0A4J2EA74-F1
#
_entry.id   AF-A0A4J2EA74-F1
#
_cell.length_a   1.000
_cell.length_b   1.000
_cell.length_c   1.000
_cell.angle_alpha   90.00
_cell.angle_beta   90.00
_cell.angle_gamma   90.00
#
_symmetry.space_group_name_H-M   'P 1'
#
loop_
_entity.id
_entity.type
_entity.pdbx_description
1 polymer ?
#
loop_
_entity_poly.entity_id
_entity_poly.type
_entity_poly.pdbx_seq_one_letter_code
_entity_poly.pdbx_strand_id
1 'polypeptide(L)'
;MNKRLFLKMSLVTLPILALFSQPVLAEENIHFSSCKEAWANGYSDIHEGEPGYSAKLDRDHDGVACELKNAPKGAFKAKQSTAIQINTSSATTSGWVKQDGAWYYFDGNGNLVKNAWQGSYYLKADGKMAQSEWIYDSSYQAWYYLKSDGSYAKNAWQGAYYLKSNGKMAQGEWIYDENYGSYYYLTSEGSYARNAWSGNYYLKSNGKMAKSEWVYDKNYASYYYLTSEGSYARNTWVGNYYLKLNGKMAKSEWVDGGRYYVGADGVWKEGQASTASSSNDSNSEYSAALGKAKTYNSLFHMSKKRMYRQLTSDFDKFSNDAAQYAIDHLDD
;
A
#
# COMPACT_ATOMS: atom_id res chain seq x y z
N MET A 1 -10.39 -26.41 41.35
CA MET A 1 -9.77 -25.32 42.13
C MET A 1 -9.89 -24.03 41.34
N ASN A 2 -10.79 -23.16 41.78
CA ASN A 2 -11.11 -21.85 41.20
C ASN A 2 -10.00 -20.84 41.52
N LYS A 3 -9.57 -20.02 40.54
CA LYS A 3 -9.19 -18.62 40.81
C LYS A 3 -9.64 -17.73 39.64
N ARG A 4 -10.77 -17.07 39.85
CA ARG A 4 -11.25 -15.92 39.07
C ARG A 4 -10.31 -14.74 39.33
N LEU A 5 -9.75 -14.15 38.29
CA LEU A 5 -8.96 -12.93 38.39
C LEU A 5 -9.92 -11.73 38.34
N PHE A 6 -10.03 -11.02 39.46
CA PHE A 6 -10.78 -9.77 39.57
C PHE A 6 -9.95 -8.62 38.97
N LEU A 7 -10.45 -7.98 37.91
CA LEU A 7 -9.90 -6.75 37.38
C LEU A 7 -10.40 -5.58 38.25
N LYS A 8 -9.51 -4.98 39.05
CA LYS A 8 -9.80 -3.78 39.83
C LYS A 8 -9.82 -2.55 38.91
N MET A 9 -10.99 -1.91 38.76
CA MET A 9 -11.08 -0.52 38.27
C MET A 9 -10.35 0.39 39.25
N SER A 10 -9.30 1.06 38.78
CA SER A 10 -8.67 2.18 39.49
C SER A 10 -9.22 3.47 38.88
N LEU A 11 -10.02 4.21 39.66
CA LEU A 11 -10.37 5.59 39.36
C LEU A 11 -9.08 6.42 39.42
N VAL A 12 -8.66 6.99 38.28
CA VAL A 12 -7.67 8.05 38.26
C VAL A 12 -8.41 9.38 38.30
N THR A 13 -8.26 10.08 39.41
CA THR A 13 -8.67 11.47 39.60
C THR A 13 -7.87 12.36 38.65
N LEU A 14 -8.54 13.02 37.70
CA LEU A 14 -7.95 14.07 36.87
C LEU A 14 -7.83 15.37 37.67
N PRO A 15 -6.66 16.05 37.61
CA PRO A 15 -6.46 17.33 38.26
C PRO A 15 -7.24 18.43 37.53
N ILE A 16 -7.80 19.34 38.32
CA ILE A 16 -8.49 20.57 37.92
C ILE A 16 -7.57 21.35 36.97
N LEU A 17 -7.96 21.44 35.69
CA LEU A 17 -7.27 22.26 34.71
C LEU A 17 -7.63 23.73 34.96
N ALA A 18 -6.61 24.50 35.33
CA ALA A 18 -6.69 25.94 35.52
C ALA A 18 -7.31 26.62 34.28
N LEU A 19 -8.33 27.44 34.52
CA LEU A 19 -8.83 28.44 33.59
C LEU A 19 -7.66 29.36 33.21
N PHE A 20 -7.10 29.17 32.01
CA PHE A 20 -6.26 30.20 31.40
C PHE A 20 -7.17 31.39 31.07
N SER A 21 -7.01 32.46 31.84
CA SER A 21 -7.48 33.79 31.49
C SER A 21 -6.86 34.17 30.15
N GLN A 22 -7.65 34.14 29.08
CA GLN A 22 -7.26 34.80 27.84
C GLN A 22 -7.30 36.31 28.10
N PRO A 23 -6.28 37.09 27.70
CA PRO A 23 -6.47 38.53 27.57
C PRO A 23 -7.46 38.74 26.42
N VAL A 24 -8.68 39.18 26.77
CA VAL A 24 -9.52 39.91 25.83
C VAL A 24 -8.71 41.15 25.47
N LEU A 25 -8.20 41.22 24.24
CA LEU A 25 -7.76 42.50 23.69
C LEU A 25 -9.02 43.35 23.61
N ALA A 26 -9.14 44.28 24.56
CA ALA A 26 -10.14 45.33 24.48
C ALA A 26 -9.93 46.06 23.14
N GLU A 27 -10.96 46.08 22.31
CA GLU A 27 -11.09 47.07 21.24
C GLU A 27 -10.85 48.44 21.88
N GLU A 28 -9.77 49.13 21.48
CA GLU A 28 -9.57 50.53 21.85
C GLU A 28 -10.75 51.32 21.27
N ASN A 29 -11.72 51.66 22.12
CA ASN A 29 -12.89 52.47 21.76
C ASN A 29 -12.43 53.89 21.42
N ILE A 30 -12.06 54.10 20.16
CA ILE A 30 -11.80 55.43 19.61
C ILE A 30 -13.14 56.18 19.61
N HIS A 31 -13.22 57.30 20.33
CA HIS A 31 -14.41 58.15 20.41
C HIS A 31 -13.98 59.62 20.28
N PHE A 32 -14.63 60.38 19.39
CA PHE A 32 -14.41 61.82 19.26
C PHE A 32 -15.60 62.61 19.84
N SER A 33 -15.32 63.64 20.61
CA SER A 33 -16.34 64.56 21.13
C SER A 33 -16.88 65.50 20.05
N SER A 34 -16.12 65.72 18.96
CA SER A 34 -16.53 66.53 17.80
C SER A 34 -15.69 66.23 16.56
N CYS A 35 -16.19 66.58 15.36
CA CYS A 35 -15.40 66.45 14.13
C CYS A 35 -14.16 67.33 14.09
N LYS A 36 -14.15 68.44 14.83
CA LYS A 36 -12.95 69.26 15.02
C LYS A 36 -11.84 68.47 15.73
N GLU A 37 -12.20 67.67 16.73
CA GLU A 37 -11.26 66.78 17.42
C GLU A 37 -10.80 65.64 16.48
N ALA A 38 -11.71 65.04 15.72
CA ALA A 38 -11.38 64.01 14.74
C ALA A 38 -10.34 64.54 13.72
N TRP A 39 -10.62 65.67 13.06
CA TRP A 39 -9.71 66.27 12.07
C TRP A 39 -8.38 66.72 12.67
N ALA A 40 -8.38 67.24 13.90
CA ALA A 40 -7.15 67.63 14.59
C ALA A 40 -6.25 66.44 14.93
N ASN A 41 -6.84 65.24 15.03
CA ASN A 41 -6.15 63.97 15.23
C ASN A 41 -5.98 63.16 13.93
N GLY A 42 -6.32 63.75 12.78
CA GLY A 42 -6.11 63.16 11.46
C GLY A 42 -7.17 62.16 11.00
N TYR A 43 -8.35 62.15 11.62
CA TYR A 43 -9.50 61.34 11.22
C TYR A 43 -10.50 62.19 10.42
N SER A 44 -10.91 61.72 9.25
CA SER A 44 -11.97 62.28 8.40
C SER A 44 -12.70 61.15 7.68
N ASP A 45 -13.91 61.42 7.18
CA ASP A 45 -14.70 60.47 6.38
C ASP A 45 -14.92 59.12 7.09
N ILE A 46 -15.36 59.18 8.35
CA ILE A 46 -15.52 58.02 9.23
C ILE A 46 -16.86 57.35 8.93
N HIS A 47 -16.86 56.10 8.46
CA HIS A 47 -18.08 55.41 8.04
C HIS A 47 -18.82 54.72 9.20
N GLU A 48 -20.15 54.56 9.09
CA GLU A 48 -20.95 53.83 10.06
C GLU A 48 -20.41 52.40 10.30
N GLY A 49 -20.08 52.09 11.54
CA GLY A 49 -19.44 50.83 11.95
C GLY A 49 -17.92 50.89 12.09
N GLU A 50 -17.27 51.99 11.68
CA GLU A 50 -15.83 52.19 11.91
C GLU A 50 -15.54 52.68 13.34
N PRO A 51 -14.39 52.29 13.93
CA PRO A 51 -13.92 52.86 15.20
C PRO A 51 -13.83 54.39 15.13
N GLY A 52 -14.51 55.10 16.03
CA GLY A 52 -14.62 56.56 16.00
C GLY A 52 -15.91 57.09 15.38
N TYR A 53 -16.72 56.25 14.72
CA TYR A 53 -18.03 56.66 14.22
C TYR A 53 -19.00 56.92 15.37
N SER A 54 -19.79 57.97 15.24
CA SER A 54 -20.92 58.26 16.10
C SER A 54 -21.95 59.02 15.29
N ALA A 55 -23.22 58.61 15.36
CA ALA A 55 -24.32 59.32 14.72
C ALA A 55 -24.44 60.80 15.15
N LYS A 56 -23.79 61.20 16.25
CA LYS A 56 -23.69 62.60 16.69
C LYS A 56 -22.71 63.44 15.85
N LEU A 57 -21.77 62.78 15.19
CA LEU A 57 -20.73 63.37 14.35
C LEU A 57 -21.12 63.38 12.86
N ASP A 58 -22.04 62.50 12.47
CA ASP A 58 -22.68 62.41 11.16
C ASP A 58 -23.92 63.33 11.14
N ARG A 59 -23.72 64.59 10.74
CA ARG A 59 -24.75 65.63 10.85
C ARG A 59 -25.86 65.44 9.83
N ASP A 60 -25.52 65.01 8.62
CA ASP A 60 -26.42 64.75 7.50
C ASP A 60 -26.99 63.32 7.48
N HIS A 61 -26.53 62.46 8.40
CA HIS A 61 -27.01 61.09 8.59
C HIS A 61 -26.91 60.25 7.31
N ASP A 62 -25.82 60.46 6.55
CA ASP A 62 -25.55 59.76 5.30
C ASP A 62 -24.70 58.49 5.50
N GLY A 63 -24.33 58.20 6.74
CA GLY A 63 -23.48 57.08 7.13
C GLY A 63 -21.99 57.44 7.14
N VAL A 64 -21.62 58.73 6.97
CA VAL A 64 -20.24 59.21 6.99
C VAL A 64 -20.08 60.41 7.92
N ALA A 65 -19.48 60.18 9.08
CA ALA A 65 -19.15 61.24 10.04
C ALA A 65 -17.88 62.01 9.65
N CYS A 66 -17.87 63.31 9.96
CA CYS A 66 -16.68 64.16 9.88
C CYS A 66 -15.99 64.19 8.51
N GLU A 67 -16.75 64.42 7.45
CA GLU A 67 -16.23 64.33 6.09
C GLU A 67 -15.20 65.44 5.82
N LEU A 68 -14.13 65.10 5.11
CA LEU A 68 -13.03 66.04 4.89
C LEU A 68 -13.47 67.27 4.08
N LYS A 69 -14.44 67.10 3.18
CA LYS A 69 -15.09 68.18 2.41
C LYS A 69 -15.69 69.28 3.30
N ASN A 70 -16.08 68.92 4.53
CA ASN A 70 -16.71 69.80 5.51
C ASN A 70 -15.71 70.39 6.51
N ALA A 71 -14.42 70.04 6.43
CA ALA A 71 -13.40 70.50 7.35
C ALA A 71 -13.02 71.98 7.10
N PRO A 72 -13.01 72.83 8.15
CA PRO A 72 -12.48 74.18 8.04
C PRO A 72 -11.02 74.17 7.56
N LYS A 73 -10.62 75.16 6.76
CA LYS A 73 -9.26 75.25 6.20
C LYS A 73 -8.22 75.22 7.31
N GLY A 74 -7.37 74.18 7.32
CA GLY A 74 -6.32 73.96 8.32
C GLY A 74 -6.75 73.23 9.59
N ALA A 75 -8.01 72.79 9.71
CA ALA A 75 -8.49 71.99 10.84
C ALA A 75 -8.02 70.52 10.74
N PHE A 76 -7.89 69.99 9.52
CA PHE A 76 -7.33 68.67 9.30
C PHE A 76 -5.80 68.71 9.42
N LYS A 77 -5.29 67.95 10.39
CA LYS A 77 -3.85 67.69 10.54
C LYS A 77 -3.58 66.29 10.02
N ALA A 78 -3.03 66.20 8.82
CA ALA A 78 -2.53 64.93 8.30
C ALA A 78 -1.57 64.32 9.33
N LYS A 79 -1.84 63.10 9.76
CA LYS A 79 -1.01 62.38 10.72
C LYS A 79 0.39 62.23 10.10
N GLN A 80 1.35 63.02 10.57
CA GLN A 80 2.76 62.76 10.27
C GLN A 80 3.12 61.41 10.87
N SER A 81 3.70 60.53 10.05
CA SER A 81 4.10 59.19 10.45
C SER A 81 5.17 59.25 11.53
N THR A 82 4.75 59.19 12.79
CA THR A 82 5.63 58.84 13.90
C THR A 82 6.08 57.40 13.64
N ALA A 83 7.33 57.26 13.22
CA ALA A 83 8.00 55.98 13.10
C ALA A 83 8.08 55.30 14.48
N ILE A 84 7.07 54.49 14.80
CA ILE A 84 7.39 53.13 15.20
C ILE A 84 7.93 52.50 13.93
N GLN A 85 9.17 52.02 13.95
CA GLN A 85 9.75 51.24 12.86
C GLN A 85 8.95 49.94 12.69
N ILE A 86 7.79 50.02 12.03
CA ILE A 86 7.19 48.92 11.29
C ILE A 86 7.40 49.30 9.83
N ASN A 87 8.66 49.15 9.41
CA ASN A 87 9.04 49.24 8.03
C ASN A 87 8.61 47.95 7.35
N THR A 88 7.38 47.91 6.83
CA THR A 88 7.06 47.24 5.56
C THR A 88 5.61 47.53 5.21
N SER A 89 5.41 48.10 4.03
CA SER A 89 4.29 47.75 3.16
C SER A 89 3.90 46.29 3.35
N SER A 90 2.75 45.99 3.95
CA SER A 90 2.21 44.63 3.93
C SER A 90 1.65 44.37 2.53
N ALA A 91 2.56 44.25 1.55
CA ALA A 91 2.31 43.38 0.41
C ALA A 91 2.12 42.00 1.02
N THR A 92 0.87 41.56 1.17
CA THR A 92 0.54 40.22 1.64
C THR A 92 1.27 39.25 0.72
N THR A 93 2.29 38.60 1.24
CA THR A 93 3.07 37.65 0.46
C THR A 93 2.19 36.42 0.27
N SER A 94 1.69 36.23 -0.95
CA SER A 94 0.94 35.05 -1.35
C SER A 94 1.82 34.16 -2.24
N GLY A 95 1.56 32.86 -2.23
CA GLY A 95 2.33 31.87 -2.99
C GLY A 95 3.50 31.26 -2.22
N TRP A 96 4.46 30.72 -2.98
CA TRP A 96 5.61 29.99 -2.44
C TRP A 96 6.71 30.93 -1.95
N VAL A 97 7.14 30.73 -0.70
CA VAL A 97 8.20 31.53 -0.06
C VAL A 97 9.21 30.58 0.56
N LYS A 98 10.51 30.83 0.35
CA LYS A 98 11.59 30.06 0.98
C LYS A 98 12.16 30.84 2.15
N GLN A 99 12.14 30.26 3.35
CA GLN A 99 12.65 30.86 4.59
C GLN A 99 13.48 29.82 5.34
N ASP A 100 14.67 30.18 5.81
CA ASP A 100 15.58 29.32 6.57
C ASP A 100 15.81 27.94 5.92
N GLY A 101 15.90 27.91 4.58
CA GLY A 101 16.12 26.70 3.81
C GLY A 101 14.86 25.84 3.55
N ALA A 102 13.72 26.14 4.16
CA ALA A 102 12.46 25.44 3.96
C ALA A 102 11.49 26.25 3.07
N TRP A 103 10.64 25.54 2.32
CA TRP A 103 9.57 26.15 1.54
C TRP A 103 8.28 26.22 2.36
N TYR A 104 7.57 27.34 2.24
CA TYR A 104 6.28 27.63 2.84
C TYR A 104 5.33 28.09 1.73
N TYR A 105 4.02 27.94 1.95
CA TYR A 105 3.01 28.45 1.03
C TYR A 105 2.01 29.32 1.77
N PHE A 106 1.79 30.52 1.26
CA PHE A 106 0.80 31.46 1.77
C PHE A 106 -0.39 31.55 0.81
N ASP A 107 -1.61 31.49 1.34
CA ASP A 107 -2.83 31.61 0.54
C ASP A 107 -3.01 33.03 -0.04
N GLY A 108 -4.09 33.25 -0.79
CA GLY A 108 -4.38 34.55 -1.41
C GLY A 108 -4.59 35.70 -0.41
N ASN A 109 -4.83 35.38 0.87
CA ASN A 109 -4.98 36.34 1.96
C ASN A 109 -3.68 36.52 2.75
N GLY A 110 -2.60 35.82 2.39
CA GLY A 110 -1.32 35.84 3.10
C GLY A 110 -1.31 34.97 4.35
N ASN A 111 -2.23 34.02 4.51
CA ASN A 111 -2.19 33.06 5.62
C ASN A 111 -1.32 31.86 5.27
N LEU A 112 -0.53 31.40 6.23
CA LEU A 112 0.32 30.23 6.06
C LEU A 112 -0.51 28.94 5.98
N VAL A 113 -0.38 28.20 4.88
CA VAL A 113 -1.02 26.90 4.67
C VAL A 113 -0.30 25.80 5.45
N LYS A 114 -1.08 24.95 6.14
CA LYS A 114 -0.59 23.89 7.04
C LYS A 114 -1.50 22.67 6.96
N ASN A 115 -0.92 21.48 7.16
CA ASN A 115 -1.59 20.18 7.11
C ASN A 115 -2.45 20.00 5.86
N ALA A 116 -1.97 20.50 4.72
CA ALA A 116 -2.77 20.60 3.52
C ALA A 116 -1.91 20.47 2.26
N TRP A 117 -2.57 20.02 1.20
CA TRP A 117 -1.98 19.95 -0.13
C TRP A 117 -2.07 21.31 -0.81
N GLN A 118 -0.98 21.71 -1.46
CA GLN A 118 -0.96 22.77 -2.45
C GLN A 118 -0.44 22.20 -3.76
N GLY A 119 -1.35 21.91 -4.69
CA GLY A 119 -1.01 21.23 -5.93
C GLY A 119 -0.39 19.85 -5.66
N SER A 120 0.88 19.65 -6.04
CA SER A 120 1.60 18.38 -5.83
C SER A 120 2.43 18.32 -4.53
N TYR A 121 2.35 19.34 -3.69
CA TYR A 121 3.19 19.50 -2.51
C TYR A 121 2.34 19.42 -1.24
N TYR A 122 2.92 18.94 -0.14
CA TYR A 122 2.25 18.88 1.15
C TYR A 122 2.91 19.82 2.15
N LEU A 123 2.13 20.68 2.79
CA LEU A 123 2.57 21.58 3.85
C LEU A 123 2.28 20.92 5.20
N LYS A 124 3.30 20.73 6.04
CA LYS A 124 3.20 20.08 7.35
C LYS A 124 2.55 20.99 8.39
N ALA A 125 2.42 20.50 9.62
CA ALA A 125 1.83 21.25 10.74
C ALA A 125 2.60 22.53 11.09
N ASP A 126 3.93 22.56 10.86
CA ASP A 126 4.77 23.74 11.03
C ASP A 126 4.76 24.68 9.81
N GLY A 127 4.02 24.31 8.74
CA GLY A 127 3.94 25.03 7.47
C GLY A 127 5.07 24.74 6.50
N LYS A 128 6.07 23.93 6.88
CA LYS A 128 7.15 23.55 5.97
C LYS A 128 6.63 22.54 4.95
N MET A 129 7.03 22.73 3.71
CA MET A 129 6.85 21.75 2.64
C MET A 129 7.59 20.47 3.00
N ALA A 130 6.90 19.33 2.95
CA ALA A 130 7.49 18.02 3.12
C ALA A 130 8.40 17.70 1.92
N GLN A 131 9.58 17.13 2.19
CA GLN A 131 10.57 16.80 1.17
C GLN A 131 11.37 15.56 1.58
N SER A 132 11.49 14.59 0.67
CA SER A 132 12.18 13.31 0.92
C SER A 132 11.67 12.57 2.16
N GLU A 133 10.36 12.62 2.42
CA GLU A 133 9.76 12.06 3.63
C GLU A 133 8.36 11.48 3.36
N TRP A 134 7.94 10.58 4.26
CA TRP A 134 6.60 10.02 4.27
C TRP A 134 5.65 10.91 5.06
N ILE A 135 4.44 11.10 4.53
CA ILE A 135 3.35 11.81 5.19
C ILE A 135 2.13 10.91 5.23
N TYR A 136 1.51 10.83 6.41
CA TYR A 136 0.18 10.27 6.56
C TYR A 136 -0.84 11.40 6.57
N ASP A 137 -1.75 11.38 5.60
CA ASP A 137 -2.85 12.34 5.55
C ASP A 137 -4.11 11.69 6.13
N SER A 138 -4.53 12.15 7.31
CA SER A 138 -5.70 11.63 8.02
C SER A 138 -7.01 11.87 7.28
N SER A 139 -7.10 12.92 6.47
CA SER A 139 -8.30 13.24 5.68
C SER A 139 -8.52 12.20 4.58
N TYR A 140 -7.42 11.73 3.98
CA TYR A 140 -7.44 10.71 2.93
C TYR A 140 -7.20 9.29 3.45
N GLN A 141 -6.88 9.14 4.73
CA GLN A 141 -6.52 7.90 5.42
C GLN A 141 -5.47 7.11 4.65
N ALA A 142 -4.43 7.80 4.21
CA ALA A 142 -3.42 7.23 3.31
C ALA A 142 -2.03 7.81 3.53
N TRP A 143 -1.03 6.98 3.27
CA TRP A 143 0.36 7.39 3.20
C TRP A 143 0.72 7.92 1.81
N TYR A 144 1.58 8.94 1.79
CA TYR A 144 2.16 9.56 0.62
C TYR A 144 3.65 9.71 0.84
N TYR A 145 4.43 9.67 -0.24
CA TYR A 145 5.85 9.98 -0.18
C TYR A 145 6.14 11.23 -1.01
N LEU A 146 6.77 12.22 -0.39
CA LEU A 146 7.18 13.45 -1.05
C LEU A 146 8.64 13.30 -1.48
N LYS A 147 8.90 13.48 -2.78
CA LYS A 147 10.24 13.31 -3.37
C LYS A 147 11.18 14.45 -2.93
N SER A 148 12.42 14.39 -3.41
CA SER A 148 13.42 15.44 -3.16
C SER A 148 13.06 16.80 -3.75
N ASP A 149 12.18 16.85 -4.75
CA ASP A 149 11.64 18.09 -5.30
C ASP A 149 10.39 18.59 -4.54
N GLY A 150 9.96 17.87 -3.49
CA GLY A 150 8.76 18.15 -2.70
C GLY A 150 7.46 17.63 -3.29
N SER A 151 7.44 17.25 -4.57
CA SER A 151 6.22 16.73 -5.19
C SER A 151 5.97 15.28 -4.78
N TYR A 152 4.71 14.88 -4.63
CA TYR A 152 4.39 13.51 -4.26
C TYR A 152 4.75 12.49 -5.36
N ALA A 153 5.22 11.32 -4.95
CA ALA A 153 5.47 10.19 -5.83
C ALA A 153 4.15 9.52 -6.25
N LYS A 154 4.07 9.08 -7.51
CA LYS A 154 2.91 8.35 -8.07
C LYS A 154 3.38 7.43 -9.18
N ASN A 155 2.69 6.31 -9.35
CA ASN A 155 3.07 5.22 -10.27
C ASN A 155 4.55 4.83 -10.11
N ALA A 156 5.02 4.76 -8.87
CA ALA A 156 6.43 4.64 -8.58
C ALA A 156 6.67 3.86 -7.29
N TRP A 157 7.81 3.17 -7.26
CA TRP A 157 8.32 2.53 -6.07
C TRP A 157 9.12 3.53 -5.23
N GLN A 158 8.92 3.48 -3.91
CA GLN A 158 9.79 4.07 -2.92
C GLN A 158 10.25 2.96 -1.97
N GLY A 159 11.47 2.47 -2.16
CA GLY A 159 11.94 1.29 -1.44
C GLY A 159 11.05 0.07 -1.71
N ALA A 160 10.45 -0.51 -0.67
CA ALA A 160 9.56 -1.67 -0.78
C ALA A 160 8.08 -1.31 -0.98
N TYR A 161 7.74 -0.02 -1.08
CA TYR A 161 6.38 0.48 -1.12
C TYR A 161 6.05 1.00 -2.52
N TYR A 162 4.79 0.86 -2.94
CA TYR A 162 4.32 1.35 -4.23
C TYR A 162 3.32 2.50 -4.03
N LEU A 163 3.56 3.63 -4.70
CA LEU A 163 2.66 4.78 -4.72
C LEU A 163 1.81 4.70 -5.99
N LYS A 164 0.49 4.63 -5.82
CA LYS A 164 -0.50 4.52 -6.91
C LYS A 164 -0.59 5.81 -7.71
N SER A 165 -1.40 5.82 -8.77
CA SER A 165 -1.58 6.97 -9.67
C SER A 165 -2.07 8.25 -8.96
N ASN A 166 -2.83 8.09 -7.88
CA ASN A 166 -3.30 9.18 -7.02
C ASN A 166 -2.32 9.52 -5.87
N GLY A 167 -1.13 8.94 -5.85
CA GLY A 167 -0.09 9.18 -4.83
C GLY A 167 -0.25 8.39 -3.54
N LYS A 168 -1.40 7.73 -3.32
CA LYS A 168 -1.61 6.90 -2.14
C LYS A 168 -0.72 5.67 -2.20
N MET A 169 -0.07 5.34 -1.09
CA MET A 169 0.62 4.07 -0.91
C MET A 169 -0.39 2.92 -1.03
N ALA A 170 -0.05 1.89 -1.80
CA ALA A 170 -0.83 0.67 -1.87
C ALA A 170 -0.63 -0.18 -0.60
N GLN A 171 -1.71 -0.74 -0.06
CA GLN A 171 -1.67 -1.49 1.20
C GLN A 171 -2.74 -2.59 1.21
N GLY A 172 -2.33 -3.83 1.43
CA GLY A 172 -3.20 -5.01 1.44
C GLY A 172 -3.85 -5.34 0.09
N GLU A 173 -3.27 -4.89 -1.02
CA GLU A 173 -3.90 -4.91 -2.34
C GLU A 173 -2.94 -5.33 -3.45
N TRP A 174 -3.52 -5.80 -4.57
CA TRP A 174 -2.79 -6.06 -5.81
C TRP A 174 -2.64 -4.79 -6.62
N ILE A 175 -1.47 -4.59 -7.21
CA ILE A 175 -1.23 -3.56 -8.23
C ILE A 175 -0.67 -4.19 -9.49
N TYR A 176 -0.86 -3.49 -10.61
CA TYR A 176 -0.14 -3.75 -11.86
C TYR A 176 0.80 -2.58 -12.11
N ASP A 177 2.09 -2.87 -12.29
CA ASP A 177 3.08 -1.87 -12.67
C ASP A 177 3.38 -2.01 -14.16
N GLU A 178 2.93 -1.03 -14.93
CA GLU A 178 3.09 -0.98 -16.39
C GLU A 178 4.56 -0.94 -16.81
N ASN A 179 5.45 -0.32 -16.02
CA ASN A 179 6.87 -0.24 -16.36
C ASN A 179 7.55 -1.60 -16.31
N TYR A 180 7.06 -2.49 -15.44
CA TYR A 180 7.60 -3.85 -15.29
C TYR A 180 6.75 -4.92 -15.96
N GLY A 181 5.59 -4.56 -16.51
CA GLY A 181 4.63 -5.46 -17.12
C GLY A 181 4.20 -6.59 -16.19
N SER A 182 3.99 -6.30 -14.90
CA SER A 182 3.79 -7.36 -13.90
C SER A 182 2.90 -6.93 -12.74
N TYR A 183 2.22 -7.93 -12.17
CA TYR A 183 1.46 -7.77 -10.93
C TYR A 183 2.36 -7.92 -9.72
N TYR A 184 2.07 -7.13 -8.68
CA TYR A 184 2.67 -7.21 -7.36
C TYR A 184 1.57 -7.19 -6.31
N TYR A 185 1.82 -7.82 -5.17
CA TYR A 185 0.93 -7.74 -4.02
C TYR A 185 1.61 -6.94 -2.91
N LEU A 186 0.96 -5.88 -2.43
CA LEU A 186 1.41 -5.11 -1.29
C LEU A 186 0.71 -5.64 -0.04
N THR A 187 1.50 -6.00 0.95
CA THR A 187 1.01 -6.55 2.22
C THR A 187 0.22 -5.52 3.02
N SER A 188 -0.41 -5.94 4.13
CA SER A 188 -1.07 -5.01 5.07
C SER A 188 -0.13 -3.95 5.64
N GLU A 189 1.18 -4.17 5.61
CA GLU A 189 2.20 -3.20 6.03
C GLU A 189 2.67 -2.29 4.87
N GLY A 190 2.11 -2.46 3.67
CA GLY A 190 2.44 -1.69 2.46
C GLY A 190 3.66 -2.20 1.70
N SER A 191 4.56 -2.96 2.32
CA SER A 191 5.70 -3.56 1.62
C SER A 191 5.25 -4.66 0.66
N TYR A 192 5.91 -4.79 -0.50
CA TYR A 192 5.59 -5.86 -1.46
C TYR A 192 5.94 -7.26 -0.93
N ALA A 193 5.05 -8.22 -1.21
CA ALA A 193 5.26 -9.63 -0.90
C ALA A 193 6.26 -10.26 -1.88
N ARG A 194 7.11 -11.17 -1.39
CA ARG A 194 8.11 -11.88 -2.19
C ARG A 194 8.42 -13.25 -1.60
N ASN A 195 8.73 -14.22 -2.44
CA ASN A 195 8.89 -15.63 -2.08
C ASN A 195 7.71 -16.15 -1.22
N ALA A 196 6.49 -15.75 -1.59
CA ALA A 196 5.32 -15.96 -0.76
C ALA A 196 4.06 -16.12 -1.62
N TRP A 197 3.08 -16.80 -1.06
CA TRP A 197 1.75 -16.93 -1.64
C TRP A 197 0.87 -15.75 -1.20
N SER A 198 0.04 -15.27 -2.13
CA SER A 198 -1.12 -14.42 -1.82
C SER A 198 -2.33 -15.04 -2.50
N GLY A 199 -3.20 -15.68 -1.71
CA GLY A 199 -4.29 -16.50 -2.24
C GLY A 199 -3.75 -17.64 -3.12
N ASN A 200 -4.19 -17.68 -4.39
CA ASN A 200 -3.78 -18.71 -5.35
C ASN A 200 -2.56 -18.32 -6.19
N TYR A 201 -1.92 -17.19 -5.89
CA TYR A 201 -0.85 -16.62 -6.70
C TYR A 201 0.47 -16.67 -5.94
N TYR A 202 1.58 -16.83 -6.66
CA TYR A 202 2.92 -16.84 -6.07
C TYR A 202 3.71 -15.59 -6.48
N LEU A 203 4.28 -14.89 -5.50
CA LEU A 203 5.15 -13.74 -5.70
C LEU A 203 6.60 -14.19 -5.62
N LYS A 204 7.36 -13.96 -6.71
CA LYS A 204 8.77 -14.37 -6.84
C LYS A 204 9.68 -13.53 -5.92
N SER A 205 10.98 -13.82 -5.93
CA SER A 205 11.98 -13.15 -5.10
C SER A 205 12.07 -11.64 -5.32
N ASN A 206 11.75 -11.18 -6.53
CA ASN A 206 11.67 -9.78 -6.93
C ASN A 206 10.27 -9.17 -6.77
N GLY A 207 9.31 -9.89 -6.17
CA GLY A 207 7.95 -9.45 -5.95
C GLY A 207 6.99 -9.61 -7.13
N LYS A 208 7.50 -9.91 -8.33
CA LYS A 208 6.65 -10.14 -9.51
C LYS A 208 5.82 -11.40 -9.32
N MET A 209 4.54 -11.32 -9.67
CA MET A 209 3.67 -12.49 -9.73
C MET A 209 4.18 -13.47 -10.81
N ALA A 210 4.28 -14.74 -10.45
CA ALA A 210 4.59 -15.81 -11.40
C ALA A 210 3.40 -16.10 -12.32
N LYS A 211 3.64 -16.33 -13.61
CA LYS A 211 2.61 -16.59 -14.62
C LYS A 211 3.18 -17.45 -15.76
N SER A 212 2.44 -18.49 -16.14
CA SER A 212 2.85 -19.47 -17.16
C SER A 212 4.24 -20.08 -16.90
N GLU A 213 4.54 -20.41 -15.65
CA GLU A 213 5.88 -20.87 -15.25
C GLU A 213 5.83 -21.81 -14.06
N TRP A 214 6.87 -22.64 -13.93
CA TRP A 214 7.12 -23.46 -12.75
C TRP A 214 7.83 -22.65 -11.67
N VAL A 215 7.40 -22.82 -10.42
CA VAL A 215 8.09 -22.28 -9.25
C VAL A 215 8.39 -23.39 -8.25
N TYR A 216 9.53 -23.27 -7.57
CA TYR A 216 9.86 -24.13 -6.44
C TYR A 216 9.68 -23.36 -5.14
N ASP A 217 8.76 -23.83 -4.30
CA ASP A 217 8.58 -23.28 -2.96
C ASP A 217 9.39 -24.11 -1.95
N LYS A 218 10.43 -23.48 -1.40
CA LYS A 218 11.32 -24.09 -0.42
C LYS A 218 10.61 -24.45 0.89
N ASN A 219 9.59 -23.70 1.29
CA ASN A 219 8.85 -23.95 2.53
C ASN A 219 8.03 -25.25 2.43
N TYR A 220 7.54 -25.55 1.23
CA TYR A 220 6.78 -26.78 0.97
C TYR A 220 7.61 -27.90 0.33
N ALA A 221 8.88 -27.63 0.04
CA ALA A 221 9.81 -28.48 -0.67
C ALA A 221 9.21 -29.09 -1.96
N SER A 222 8.46 -28.28 -2.71
CA SER A 222 7.67 -28.75 -3.85
C SER A 222 7.66 -27.76 -5.00
N TYR A 223 7.54 -28.32 -6.20
CA TYR A 223 7.20 -27.57 -7.41
C TYR A 223 5.70 -27.31 -7.49
N TYR A 224 5.38 -26.16 -8.06
CA TYR A 224 4.04 -25.69 -8.42
C TYR A 224 4.11 -25.10 -9.82
N TYR A 225 3.03 -25.18 -10.58
CA TYR A 225 2.91 -24.50 -11.86
C TYR A 225 1.87 -23.39 -11.76
N LEU A 226 2.22 -22.17 -12.17
CA LEU A 226 1.29 -21.05 -12.26
C LEU A 226 0.79 -20.94 -13.68
N THR A 227 -0.53 -20.90 -13.85
CA THR A 227 -1.21 -20.86 -15.15
C THR A 227 -1.02 -19.51 -15.86
N SER A 228 -1.59 -19.36 -17.06
CA SER A 228 -1.66 -18.07 -17.76
C SER A 228 -2.42 -17.00 -16.97
N GLU A 229 -3.29 -17.38 -16.05
CA GLU A 229 -3.98 -16.44 -15.17
C GLU A 229 -3.19 -16.16 -13.88
N GLY A 230 -2.03 -16.80 -13.70
CA GLY A 230 -1.17 -16.66 -12.53
C GLY A 230 -1.59 -17.51 -11.32
N SER A 231 -2.80 -18.07 -11.31
CA SER A 231 -3.23 -19.00 -10.27
C SER A 231 -2.52 -20.34 -10.42
N TYR A 232 -2.23 -21.02 -9.29
CA TYR A 232 -1.60 -22.33 -9.34
C TYR A 232 -2.52 -23.40 -9.96
N ALA A 233 -1.95 -24.21 -10.84
CA ALA A 233 -2.60 -25.38 -11.40
C ALA A 233 -2.78 -26.46 -10.33
N ARG A 234 -3.94 -27.13 -10.34
CA ARG A 234 -4.27 -28.20 -9.39
C ARG A 234 -5.21 -29.22 -10.01
N ASN A 235 -5.09 -30.46 -9.57
CA ASN A 235 -5.86 -31.60 -10.06
C ASN A 235 -5.83 -31.70 -11.60
N THR A 236 -4.66 -31.45 -12.20
CA THR A 236 -4.52 -31.36 -13.66
C THR A 236 -3.09 -31.67 -14.10
N TRP A 237 -2.95 -32.03 -15.37
CA TRP A 237 -1.67 -32.23 -16.03
C TRP A 237 -1.11 -30.92 -16.57
N VAL A 238 0.22 -30.76 -16.49
CA VAL A 238 0.99 -29.72 -17.17
C VAL A 238 2.17 -30.41 -17.85
N GLY A 239 2.06 -30.59 -19.17
CA GLY A 239 2.94 -31.53 -19.88
C GLY A 239 2.84 -32.92 -19.26
N ASN A 240 3.99 -33.52 -18.93
CA ASN A 240 4.06 -34.86 -18.35
C ASN A 240 4.06 -34.87 -16.82
N TYR A 241 3.73 -33.75 -16.18
CA TYR A 241 3.71 -33.62 -14.73
C TYR A 241 2.28 -33.44 -14.24
N TYR A 242 1.94 -34.10 -13.13
CA TYR A 242 0.63 -33.96 -12.51
C TYR A 242 0.68 -33.06 -11.27
N LEU A 243 -0.20 -32.07 -11.22
CA LEU A 243 -0.35 -31.17 -10.08
C LEU A 243 -1.52 -31.66 -9.24
N LYS A 244 -1.26 -31.96 -7.96
CA LYS A 244 -2.25 -32.49 -7.02
C LYS A 244 -3.29 -31.44 -6.63
N LEU A 245 -4.29 -31.83 -5.84
CA LEU A 245 -5.36 -30.95 -5.36
C LEU A 245 -4.82 -29.69 -4.65
N ASN A 246 -3.72 -29.81 -3.91
CA ASN A 246 -3.06 -28.71 -3.23
C ASN A 246 -2.01 -27.97 -4.10
N GLY A 247 -1.96 -28.25 -5.40
CA GLY A 247 -1.05 -27.63 -6.36
C GLY A 247 0.37 -28.19 -6.39
N LYS A 248 0.74 -29.08 -5.45
CA LYS A 248 2.07 -29.70 -5.44
C LYS A 248 2.21 -30.66 -6.62
N MET A 249 3.36 -30.60 -7.28
CA MET A 249 3.77 -31.63 -8.25
C MET A 249 3.86 -33.00 -7.57
N ALA A 250 3.21 -34.00 -8.17
CA ALA A 250 3.26 -35.39 -7.71
C ALA A 250 4.62 -36.02 -8.03
N LYS A 251 5.09 -36.94 -7.17
CA LYS A 251 6.33 -37.72 -7.36
C LYS A 251 6.18 -39.10 -6.74
N SER A 252 6.64 -40.14 -7.44
CA SER A 252 6.61 -41.55 -7.01
C SER A 252 5.23 -41.99 -6.52
N GLU A 253 4.16 -41.60 -7.22
CA GLU A 253 2.80 -41.87 -6.79
C GLU A 253 1.84 -42.07 -7.97
N TRP A 254 0.76 -42.81 -7.70
CA TRP A 254 -0.36 -42.96 -8.62
C TRP A 254 -1.25 -41.73 -8.56
N VAL A 255 -1.52 -41.11 -9.71
CA VAL A 255 -2.27 -39.87 -9.85
C VAL A 255 -3.54 -40.07 -10.67
N ASP A 256 -4.37 -39.02 -10.70
CA ASP A 256 -5.51 -38.90 -11.60
C ASP A 256 -6.48 -40.11 -11.54
N GLY A 257 -6.99 -40.38 -10.34
CA GLY A 257 -7.86 -41.53 -10.09
C GLY A 257 -7.13 -42.88 -10.04
N GLY A 258 -5.80 -42.89 -10.01
CA GLY A 258 -4.99 -44.10 -10.02
C GLY A 258 -4.79 -44.70 -11.40
N ARG A 259 -4.87 -43.87 -12.44
CA ARG A 259 -4.71 -44.27 -13.85
C ARG A 259 -3.26 -44.19 -14.33
N TYR A 260 -2.48 -43.28 -13.77
CA TYR A 260 -1.11 -43.01 -14.19
C TYR A 260 -0.17 -43.01 -12.99
N TYR A 261 1.02 -43.58 -13.14
CA TYR A 261 2.09 -43.48 -12.16
C TYR A 261 3.13 -42.47 -12.63
N VAL A 262 3.50 -41.52 -11.77
CA VAL A 262 4.59 -40.57 -12.02
C VAL A 262 5.85 -41.02 -11.29
N GLY A 263 7.00 -40.94 -11.97
CA GLY A 263 8.30 -41.36 -11.43
C GLY A 263 8.80 -40.49 -10.27
N ALA A 264 10.01 -40.79 -9.78
CA ALA A 264 10.66 -40.03 -8.71
C ALA A 264 10.99 -38.58 -9.09
N ASP A 265 11.16 -38.33 -10.39
CA ASP A 265 11.29 -37.00 -11.00
C ASP A 265 9.92 -36.31 -11.22
N GLY A 266 8.82 -37.01 -10.99
CA GLY A 266 7.45 -36.53 -11.20
C GLY A 266 6.96 -36.63 -12.65
N VAL A 267 7.76 -37.22 -13.54
CA VAL A 267 7.42 -37.38 -14.95
C VAL A 267 6.56 -38.62 -15.14
N TRP A 268 5.46 -38.47 -15.86
CA TRP A 268 4.77 -39.59 -16.48
C TRP A 268 5.39 -39.87 -17.86
N LYS A 269 5.82 -41.11 -18.09
CA LYS A 269 6.43 -41.54 -19.34
C LYS A 269 5.39 -42.27 -20.17
N GLU A 270 4.79 -41.60 -21.14
CA GLU A 270 3.89 -42.22 -22.11
C GLU A 270 4.69 -43.10 -23.08
N GLY A 271 4.43 -44.41 -23.11
CA GLY A 271 4.93 -45.33 -24.15
C GLY A 271 6.46 -45.53 -24.26
N GLN A 272 7.29 -45.02 -23.34
CA GLN A 272 8.75 -45.21 -23.38
C GLN A 272 9.21 -46.46 -22.65
N ALA A 273 8.90 -47.61 -23.25
CA ALA A 273 9.75 -48.79 -23.24
C ALA A 273 10.84 -48.76 -24.33
N SER A 274 10.88 -47.76 -25.20
CA SER A 274 11.80 -47.72 -26.32
C SER A 274 13.05 -46.88 -26.02
N THR A 275 14.16 -47.61 -25.86
CA THR A 275 15.56 -47.16 -25.80
C THR A 275 16.21 -46.92 -24.43
N ALA A 276 16.06 -47.88 -23.52
CA ALA A 276 17.19 -48.21 -22.63
C ALA A 276 18.04 -49.33 -23.29
N SER A 277 18.89 -48.93 -24.25
CA SER A 277 20.07 -49.73 -24.61
C SER A 277 21.30 -48.92 -24.27
N SER A 278 21.85 -49.18 -23.09
CA SER A 278 23.30 -49.39 -22.86
C SER A 278 23.62 -49.40 -21.37
N SER A 279 23.42 -50.55 -20.74
CA SER A 279 24.46 -51.24 -19.96
C SER A 279 23.89 -52.54 -19.41
N ASN A 280 24.63 -53.61 -19.65
CA ASN A 280 24.33 -54.99 -19.27
C ASN A 280 24.18 -55.12 -17.74
N ASP A 281 22.95 -55.09 -17.22
CA ASP A 281 22.51 -55.89 -16.04
C ASP A 281 20.98 -55.86 -15.78
N SER A 282 20.19 -55.02 -16.47
CA SER A 282 18.81 -54.72 -16.07
C SER A 282 17.68 -55.43 -16.84
N ASN A 283 17.95 -56.23 -17.88
CA ASN A 283 16.88 -56.87 -18.67
C ASN A 283 16.16 -58.02 -17.93
N SER A 284 16.65 -58.44 -16.76
CA SER A 284 16.00 -59.46 -15.92
C SER A 284 14.90 -58.88 -15.03
N GLU A 285 15.06 -57.65 -14.53
CA GLU A 285 14.12 -57.07 -13.55
C GLU A 285 12.79 -56.71 -14.22
N TYR A 286 12.82 -56.06 -15.38
CA TYR A 286 11.63 -55.68 -16.14
C TYR A 286 10.82 -56.89 -16.61
N SER A 287 11.51 -57.91 -17.15
CA SER A 287 10.86 -59.14 -17.62
C SER A 287 10.34 -59.99 -16.45
N ALA A 288 11.07 -60.06 -15.32
CA ALA A 288 10.61 -60.73 -14.11
C ALA A 288 9.40 -60.01 -13.48
N ALA A 289 9.41 -58.68 -13.43
CA ALA A 289 8.28 -57.88 -12.98
C ALA A 289 7.05 -58.12 -13.86
N LEU A 290 7.23 -58.16 -15.19
CA LEU A 290 6.14 -58.47 -16.14
C LEU A 290 5.59 -59.88 -15.95
N GLY A 291 6.43 -60.89 -15.78
CA GLY A 291 5.99 -62.26 -15.50
C GLY A 291 5.17 -62.36 -14.21
N LYS A 292 5.60 -61.66 -13.15
CA LYS A 292 4.86 -61.56 -11.88
C LYS A 292 3.55 -60.81 -12.04
N ALA A 293 3.55 -59.71 -12.79
CA ALA A 293 2.35 -58.94 -13.10
C ALA A 293 1.31 -59.81 -13.84
N LYS A 294 1.73 -60.53 -14.89
CA LYS A 294 0.87 -61.49 -15.62
C LYS A 294 0.31 -62.56 -14.69
N THR A 295 1.10 -63.05 -13.74
CA THR A 295 0.65 -64.00 -12.70
C THR A 295 -0.40 -63.39 -11.76
N TYR A 296 -0.19 -62.15 -11.30
CA TYR A 296 -1.14 -61.44 -10.44
C TYR A 296 -2.44 -61.08 -11.15
N ASN A 297 -2.38 -60.81 -12.45
CA ASN A 297 -3.54 -60.56 -13.27
C ASN A 297 -4.36 -61.85 -13.50
N SER A 298 -3.70 -62.94 -13.89
CA SER A 298 -4.37 -64.18 -14.28
C SER A 298 -4.93 -64.97 -13.09
N LEU A 299 -4.18 -65.08 -11.98
CA LEU A 299 -4.57 -65.92 -10.85
C LEU A 299 -5.43 -65.19 -9.82
N PHE A 300 -5.25 -63.87 -9.68
CA PHE A 300 -5.84 -63.10 -8.59
C PHE A 300 -6.70 -61.93 -9.07
N HIS A 301 -6.81 -61.71 -10.39
CA HIS A 301 -7.56 -60.62 -11.00
C HIS A 301 -7.27 -59.26 -10.34
N MET A 302 -6.01 -59.01 -10.00
CA MET A 302 -5.61 -57.80 -9.31
C MET A 302 -5.73 -56.58 -10.23
N SER A 303 -6.20 -55.46 -9.67
CA SER A 303 -6.13 -54.19 -10.39
C SER A 303 -4.67 -53.78 -10.64
N LYS A 304 -4.42 -53.04 -11.73
CA LYS A 304 -3.10 -52.49 -12.08
C LYS A 304 -2.41 -51.80 -10.89
N LYS A 305 -3.17 -51.01 -10.12
CA LYS A 305 -2.70 -50.36 -8.87
C LYS A 305 -2.30 -51.36 -7.77
N ARG A 306 -3.10 -52.41 -7.54
CA ARG A 306 -2.79 -53.42 -6.50
C ARG A 306 -1.56 -54.23 -6.91
N MET A 307 -1.47 -54.57 -8.18
CA MET A 307 -0.36 -55.31 -8.77
C MET A 307 0.94 -54.52 -8.69
N TYR A 308 0.93 -53.23 -9.04
CA TYR A 308 2.07 -52.35 -8.85
C TYR A 308 2.57 -52.35 -7.40
N ARG A 309 1.65 -52.14 -6.44
CA ARG A 309 1.98 -52.16 -5.00
C ARG A 309 2.59 -53.47 -4.56
N GLN A 310 2.15 -54.59 -5.14
CA GLN A 310 2.68 -55.91 -4.83
C GLN A 310 4.10 -56.06 -5.40
N LEU A 311 4.31 -55.70 -6.67
CA LEU A 311 5.62 -55.74 -7.34
C LEU A 311 6.67 -54.88 -6.62
N THR A 312 6.29 -53.69 -6.15
CA THR A 312 7.19 -52.79 -5.40
C THR A 312 7.21 -53.05 -3.89
N SER A 313 6.51 -54.09 -3.40
CA SER A 313 6.47 -54.39 -1.96
C SER A 313 7.78 -55.00 -1.47
N ASP A 314 7.98 -55.08 -0.15
CA ASP A 314 9.10 -55.82 0.44
C ASP A 314 9.12 -57.31 0.09
N PHE A 315 8.03 -57.84 -0.49
CA PHE A 315 7.98 -59.23 -0.94
C PHE A 315 8.63 -59.41 -2.32
N ASP A 316 8.20 -58.64 -3.32
CA ASP A 316 8.71 -58.79 -4.71
C ASP A 316 9.91 -57.87 -5.01
N LYS A 317 10.00 -56.72 -4.34
CA LYS A 317 11.14 -55.78 -4.34
C LYS A 317 11.58 -55.28 -5.72
N PHE A 318 10.71 -55.28 -6.71
CA PHE A 318 11.03 -54.69 -8.01
C PHE A 318 11.13 -53.17 -7.89
N SER A 319 12.05 -52.58 -8.65
CA SER A 319 12.14 -51.13 -8.82
C SER A 319 10.82 -50.55 -9.30
N ASN A 320 10.54 -49.29 -8.91
CA ASN A 320 9.32 -48.59 -9.32
C ASN A 320 9.18 -48.53 -10.86
N ASP A 321 10.29 -48.43 -11.58
CA ASP A 321 10.34 -48.41 -13.05
C ASP A 321 10.03 -49.79 -13.65
N ALA A 322 10.60 -50.87 -13.10
CA ALA A 322 10.31 -52.24 -13.54
C ALA A 322 8.86 -52.65 -13.25
N ALA A 323 8.34 -52.31 -12.08
CA ALA A 323 6.95 -52.51 -11.73
C ALA A 323 6.02 -51.73 -12.66
N GLN A 324 6.36 -50.49 -13.02
CA GLN A 324 5.52 -49.69 -13.92
C GLN A 324 5.50 -50.28 -15.33
N TYR A 325 6.66 -50.60 -15.88
CA TYR A 325 6.80 -51.28 -17.16
C TYR A 325 5.93 -52.55 -17.23
N ALA A 326 5.95 -53.36 -16.17
CA ALA A 326 5.16 -54.58 -16.08
C ALA A 326 3.64 -54.35 -16.11
N ILE A 327 3.17 -53.24 -15.54
CA ILE A 327 1.75 -52.86 -15.56
C ILE A 327 1.33 -52.33 -16.93
N ASP A 328 2.22 -51.58 -17.59
CA ASP A 328 1.94 -50.96 -18.89
C ASP A 328 1.90 -52.00 -20.02
N HIS A 329 2.71 -53.06 -19.95
CA HIS A 329 2.81 -54.13 -20.95
C HIS A 329 2.03 -55.40 -20.55
N LEU A 330 1.11 -55.28 -19.59
CA LEU A 330 0.39 -56.44 -19.04
C LEU A 330 -0.48 -57.15 -20.09
N ASP A 331 -0.98 -56.37 -21.05
CA ASP A 331 -1.94 -56.77 -22.06
C ASP A 331 -1.27 -57.08 -23.43
N ASP A 332 0.06 -57.02 -23.52
CA ASP A 332 0.88 -57.37 -24.69
C ASP A 332 1.23 -58.87 -24.73
#